data_AF-A0A2S6UNK7-F1
#
_entry.id   AF-A0A2S6UNK7-F1
#
_cell.length_a   1.000
_cell.length_b   1.000
_cell.length_c   1.000
_cell.angle_alpha   90.00
_cell.angle_beta   90.00
_cell.angle_gamma   90.00
#
_symmetry.space_group_name_H-M   'P 1'
#
loop_
_entity.id
_entity.type
_entity.pdbx_description
1 polymer ?
#
loop_
_entity_poly.entity_id
_entity_poly.type
_entity_poly.pdbx_seq_one_letter_code
_entity_poly.pdbx_strand_id
1 'polypeptide(L)'
;MGEYDLGVGPENTTSHPSKGDVLFYPKGKSETEILIVYGSSVFASKVGLLAGNHFLTIKDRNDLLTIGNEILWSGAKDIKFEISD
;
A
#
# COMPACT_ATOMS: atom_id res chain seq x y z
N MET A 1 -4.28 -4.07 -8.37
CA MET A 1 -4.92 -5.40 -8.30
C MET A 1 -6.43 -5.32 -8.54
N GLY A 2 -6.97 -4.29 -9.23
CA GLY A 2 -8.28 -4.29 -9.91
C GLY A 2 -9.45 -4.93 -9.15
N GLU A 3 -10.16 -5.82 -9.83
CA GLU A 3 -11.37 -6.49 -9.33
C GLU A 3 -11.09 -7.76 -8.49
N TYR A 4 -9.82 -8.05 -8.18
CA TYR A 4 -9.44 -9.27 -7.47
C TYR A 4 -10.04 -9.30 -6.06
N ASP A 5 -10.76 -10.38 -5.72
CA ASP A 5 -11.37 -10.56 -4.42
C ASP A 5 -10.65 -11.67 -3.64
N LEU A 6 -9.97 -11.28 -2.56
CA LEU A 6 -9.29 -12.21 -1.65
C LEU A 6 -10.25 -12.82 -0.62
N GLY A 7 -11.49 -12.33 -0.51
CA GLY A 7 -12.49 -12.82 0.44
C GLY A 7 -12.20 -12.45 1.90
N VAL A 8 -11.40 -11.41 2.15
CA VAL A 8 -11.05 -10.95 3.50
C VAL A 8 -11.74 -9.64 3.85
N GLY A 9 -12.13 -9.51 5.12
CA GLY A 9 -12.75 -8.30 5.66
C GLY A 9 -11.74 -7.28 6.21
N PRO A 10 -12.23 -6.19 6.82
CA PRO A 10 -11.39 -5.21 7.50
C PRO A 10 -10.65 -5.81 8.70
N GLU A 11 -9.34 -5.60 8.77
CA GLU A 11 -8.47 -6.02 9.89
C GLU A 11 -7.31 -5.03 10.03
N ASN A 12 -7.06 -4.54 11.25
CA ASN A 12 -5.98 -3.58 11.55
C ASN A 12 -5.93 -2.40 10.56
N THR A 13 -7.08 -1.80 10.28
CA THR A 13 -7.22 -0.81 9.21
C THR A 13 -6.69 0.55 9.59
N THR A 14 -6.03 1.25 8.66
CA THR A 14 -5.66 2.66 8.82
C THR A 14 -5.89 3.46 7.55
N SER A 15 -6.29 4.72 7.72
CA SER A 15 -6.29 5.76 6.68
C SER A 15 -5.05 6.64 6.72
N HIS A 16 -4.20 6.49 7.74
CA HIS A 16 -3.03 7.33 8.00
C HIS A 16 -1.77 6.47 8.21
N PRO A 17 -1.34 5.69 7.20
CA PRO A 17 -0.15 4.87 7.32
C PRO A 17 1.14 5.71 7.32
N SER A 18 2.21 5.11 7.83
CA SER A 18 3.52 5.73 7.91
C SER A 18 4.56 4.95 7.09
N LYS A 19 5.76 5.53 6.98
CA LYS A 19 6.88 4.97 6.24
C LYS A 19 7.15 3.52 6.65
N GLY A 20 7.10 2.60 5.68
CA GLY A 20 7.34 1.18 5.84
C GLY A 20 6.09 0.34 6.09
N ASP A 21 4.92 0.96 6.26
CA ASP A 21 3.66 0.22 6.34
C ASP A 21 3.27 -0.31 4.97
N VAL A 22 2.77 -1.55 4.95
CA VAL A 22 2.21 -2.17 3.75
C VAL A 22 0.75 -2.49 4.03
N LEU A 23 -0.13 -1.91 3.22
CA LEU A 23 -1.57 -2.08 3.36
C LEU A 23 -2.12 -2.95 2.23
N PHE A 24 -3.13 -3.75 2.56
CA PHE A 24 -4.00 -4.40 1.59
C PHE A 24 -5.38 -3.74 1.66
N TYR A 25 -5.84 -3.16 0.56
CA TYR A 25 -7.22 -2.69 0.45
C TYR A 25 -8.03 -3.71 -0.35
N PRO A 26 -8.99 -4.42 0.28
CA PRO A 26 -9.85 -5.35 -0.43
C PRO A 26 -10.80 -4.61 -1.36
N LYS A 27 -11.35 -5.34 -2.35
CA LYS A 27 -12.39 -4.83 -3.24
C LYS A 27 -13.52 -4.19 -2.42
N GLY A 28 -13.87 -2.96 -2.78
CA GLY A 28 -14.88 -2.22 -2.02
C GLY A 28 -15.34 -0.96 -2.74
N LYS A 29 -15.14 0.20 -2.10
CA LYS A 29 -15.47 1.49 -2.70
C LYS A 29 -14.45 1.93 -3.77
N SER A 30 -13.28 1.31 -3.77
CA SER A 30 -12.19 1.46 -4.73
C SER A 30 -11.70 0.08 -5.18
N GLU A 31 -10.82 0.05 -6.17
CA GLU A 31 -10.17 -1.17 -6.65
C GLU A 31 -9.30 -1.83 -5.58
N THR A 32 -9.11 -3.13 -5.69
CA THR A 32 -8.19 -3.88 -4.84
C THR A 32 -6.75 -3.48 -5.13
N GLU A 33 -6.00 -3.16 -4.07
CA GLU A 33 -4.62 -2.70 -4.18
C GLU A 33 -3.76 -3.05 -2.96
N ILE A 34 -2.46 -3.13 -3.21
CA ILE A 34 -1.43 -3.15 -2.17
C ILE A 34 -0.79 -1.76 -2.16
N LEU A 35 -0.77 -1.12 -0.99
CA LEU A 35 -0.11 0.16 -0.80
C LEU A 35 1.21 -0.06 -0.06
N ILE A 36 2.32 0.34 -0.68
CA ILE A 36 3.64 0.39 -0.03
C ILE A 36 3.93 1.85 0.31
N VAL A 37 3.99 2.15 1.60
CA VAL A 37 4.03 3.53 2.07
C VAL A 37 5.47 3.96 2.31
N TYR A 38 5.97 4.92 1.51
CA TYR A 38 7.36 5.39 1.60
C TYR A 38 7.57 6.63 2.49
N GLY A 39 6.48 7.22 2.99
CA GLY A 39 6.45 8.40 3.85
C GLY A 39 5.08 8.58 4.49
N SER A 40 4.90 9.54 5.41
CA SER A 40 3.59 9.81 6.01
C SER A 40 2.54 10.09 4.95
N SER A 41 1.43 9.34 4.97
CA SER A 41 0.45 9.36 3.89
C SER A 41 -0.99 9.37 4.42
N VAL A 42 -1.92 9.81 3.57
CA VAL A 42 -3.37 9.68 3.81
C VAL A 42 -3.96 8.86 2.68
N PHE A 43 -4.62 7.75 3.01
CA PHE A 43 -5.30 6.93 2.02
C PHE A 43 -6.75 7.40 1.82
N ALA A 44 -7.03 7.90 0.63
CA ALA A 44 -8.32 8.51 0.29
C ALA A 44 -8.63 8.38 -1.20
N SER A 45 -9.89 8.60 -1.55
CA SER A 45 -10.37 8.70 -2.93
C SER A 45 -11.49 9.73 -3.04
N LYS A 46 -12.17 9.79 -4.19
CA LYS A 46 -13.35 10.65 -4.39
C LYS A 46 -14.49 10.37 -3.41
N VAL A 47 -14.55 9.17 -2.82
CA VAL A 47 -15.57 8.81 -1.83
C VAL A 47 -15.19 9.14 -0.38
N GLY A 48 -14.07 9.84 -0.18
CA GLY A 48 -13.52 10.19 1.13
C GLY A 48 -12.38 9.29 1.56
N LEU A 49 -12.17 9.18 2.87
CA LEU A 49 -11.12 8.35 3.44
C LEU A 49 -11.36 6.87 3.12
N LEU A 50 -10.29 6.19 2.73
CA LEU A 50 -10.22 4.76 2.57
C LEU A 50 -9.35 4.19 3.69
N ALA A 51 -9.62 2.95 4.11
CA ALA A 51 -8.88 2.31 5.17
C ALA A 51 -8.43 0.93 4.68
N GLY A 52 -7.12 0.78 4.48
CA GLY A 52 -6.49 -0.47 4.09
C GLY A 52 -6.05 -1.26 5.32
N ASN A 53 -6.08 -2.58 5.22
CA ASN A 53 -5.61 -3.50 6.26
C ASN A 53 -4.09 -3.44 6.34
N HIS A 54 -3.53 -3.01 7.47
CA HIS A 54 -2.08 -3.09 7.67
C HIS A 54 -1.67 -4.52 8.00
N PHE A 55 -0.91 -5.16 7.10
CA PHE A 55 -0.57 -6.59 7.18
C PHE A 55 0.93 -6.89 7.14
N LEU A 56 1.77 -5.93 6.75
CA LEU A 56 3.23 -6.08 6.70
C LEU A 56 3.93 -4.77 7.08
N THR A 57 5.13 -4.87 7.64
CA THR A 57 6.00 -3.72 7.92
C THR A 57 7.39 -3.98 7.38
N ILE A 58 7.84 -3.13 6.46
CA ILE A 58 9.21 -3.08 5.98
C ILE A 58 10.10 -2.56 7.12
N LYS A 59 11.09 -3.37 7.51
CA LYS A 59 12.01 -3.04 8.62
C LYS A 59 13.14 -2.12 8.18
N ASP A 60 13.81 -2.42 7.06
CA ASP A 60 14.80 -1.52 6.47
C ASP A 60 14.11 -0.50 5.56
N ARG A 61 14.07 0.75 6.02
CA ARG A 61 13.29 1.82 5.39
C ARG A 61 14.15 2.83 4.66
N ASN A 62 15.47 2.65 4.63
CA ASN A 62 16.39 3.69 4.17
C ASN A 62 16.13 4.06 2.71
N ASP A 63 15.90 3.06 1.86
CA ASP A 63 15.74 3.26 0.42
C ASP A 63 14.32 3.63 -0.01
N LEU A 64 13.32 3.51 0.86
CA LEU A 64 11.91 3.73 0.49
C LEU A 64 11.67 5.14 -0.09
N LEU A 65 12.29 6.16 0.49
CA LEU A 65 12.13 7.53 -0.01
C LEU A 65 12.77 7.70 -1.39
N THR A 66 13.93 7.08 -1.62
CA THR A 66 14.62 7.07 -2.91
C THR A 66 13.75 6.40 -3.98
N ILE A 67 13.24 5.21 -3.68
CA ILE A 67 12.33 4.46 -4.57
C ILE A 67 11.06 5.27 -4.87
N GLY A 68 10.44 5.86 -3.85
CA GLY A 68 9.23 6.69 -4.00
C GLY A 68 9.45 7.90 -4.90
N ASN A 69 10.57 8.61 -4.73
CA ASN A 69 10.95 9.73 -5.61
C ASN A 69 11.22 9.26 -7.04
N GLU A 70 11.88 8.11 -7.21
CA GLU A 70 12.15 7.58 -8.53
C GLU A 70 10.86 7.21 -9.27
N ILE A 71 9.91 6.57 -8.60
CA ILE A 71 8.58 6.26 -9.14
C ILE A 71 7.84 7.54 -9.52
N LEU A 72 7.87 8.56 -8.64
CA LEU A 72 7.19 9.83 -8.86
C LEU A 72 7.68 10.54 -10.13
N TRP A 73 9.00 10.59 -10.34
CA TRP A 73 9.59 11.37 -11.43
C TRP A 73 9.84 10.57 -12.71
N SER A 74 10.06 9.26 -12.60
CA SER A 74 10.43 8.38 -13.71
C SER A 74 9.35 7.36 -14.07
N GLY A 75 8.20 7.40 -13.40
CA GLY A 75 7.07 6.50 -13.65
C GLY A 75 7.20 5.14 -12.96
N ALA A 76 6.22 4.27 -13.23
CA ALA A 76 6.10 2.97 -12.59
C ALA A 76 7.34 2.10 -12.80
N LYS A 77 7.67 1.30 -11.79
CA LYS A 77 8.75 0.32 -11.80
C LYS A 77 8.17 -1.09 -11.75
N ASP A 78 8.89 -2.04 -12.34
CA ASP A 78 8.56 -3.45 -12.20
C ASP A 78 8.74 -3.88 -10.74
N ILE A 79 7.82 -4.72 -10.24
CA ILE A 79 7.82 -5.21 -8.88
C ILE A 79 7.62 -6.72 -8.86
N LYS A 80 8.35 -7.40 -7.98
CA LYS A 80 8.28 -8.84 -7.77
C LYS A 80 8.16 -9.12 -6.27
N PHE A 81 7.22 -9.98 -5.90
CA PHE A 81 7.06 -10.47 -4.53
C PHE A 81 7.45 -11.95 -4.50
N GLU A 82 8.32 -12.32 -3.57
CA GLU A 82 8.78 -13.70 -3.37
C GLU A 82 8.77 -14.02 -1.87
N ILE A 83 8.63 -15.29 -1.55
CA ILE A 83 8.79 -15.77 -0.17
C ILE A 83 10.29 -15.69 0.15
N SER A 84 10.63 -15.14 1.31
CA SER A 84 12.00 -15.22 1.84
C SER A 84 12.25 -16.64 2.36
N ASP A 85 13.41 -17.18 2.05
CA ASP A 85 13.93 -18.42 2.64
C ASP A 85 14.10 -18.31 4.17
#